data_AF-A0A3D5GFG1-F1
#
_entry.id   AF-A0A3D5GFG1-F1
#
_cell.length_a   1.000
_cell.length_b   1.000
_cell.length_c   1.000
_cell.angle_alpha   90.00
_cell.angle_beta   90.00
_cell.angle_gamma   90.00
#
_symmetry.space_group_name_H-M   'P 1'
#
loop_
_entity.id
_entity.type
_entity.pdbx_description
1 polymer ?
#
loop_
_entity_poly.entity_id
_entity_poly.type
_entity_poly.pdbx_seq_one_letter_code
_entity_poly.pdbx_strand_id
1 'polypeptide(L)'
;QMFSEPDAGSDLANVGMRAERDGDEWILNGSKVWTSRGAYARWGMCLARTDASVAKHRGLTMFAVDMKARGVEVRPLEQINGDRHFTEVFVADVRVPEAHRIGDLGAGWGLTVETLAHERATIGGRTFGGGDDEELGLPSWLEAWRDA
;
A
#
# COMPACT_ATOMS: atom_id res chain seq x y z
N GLN A 1 -1.36 -0.30 -5.44
CA GLN A 1 -1.59 -1.01 -4.16
C GLN A 1 -2.33 -0.08 -3.19
N MET A 2 -3.01 -0.64 -2.18
CA MET A 2 -3.67 0.06 -1.07
C MET A 2 -3.10 -0.46 0.26
N PHE A 3 -1.82 -0.18 0.51
CA PHE A 3 -1.06 -0.67 1.67
C PHE A 3 -0.84 0.44 2.67
N SER A 4 -0.19 1.53 2.24
CA SER A 4 0.22 2.64 3.09
C SER A 4 -0.95 3.41 3.70
N GLU A 5 -0.77 3.80 4.94
CA GLU A 5 -1.68 4.65 5.72
C GLU A 5 -0.90 5.87 6.25
N PRO A 6 -1.57 6.95 6.66
CA PRO A 6 -0.90 8.10 7.28
C PRO A 6 0.07 7.70 8.40
N ASP A 7 -0.32 6.72 9.22
CA ASP A 7 0.46 6.23 10.37
C ASP A 7 1.15 4.87 10.12
N ALA A 8 1.11 4.35 8.89
CA ALA A 8 1.71 3.07 8.50
C ALA A 8 2.35 3.15 7.11
N GLY A 9 3.54 3.75 7.05
CA GLY A 9 4.41 3.77 5.87
C GLY A 9 5.52 2.72 5.98
N SER A 10 6.69 3.11 6.49
CA SER A 10 7.83 2.22 6.70
C SER A 10 7.55 1.10 7.71
N ASP A 11 6.77 1.38 8.77
CA ASP A 11 6.22 0.35 9.66
C ASP A 11 4.87 -0.16 9.11
N LEU A 12 4.92 -0.84 7.96
CA LEU A 12 3.71 -1.29 7.26
C LEU A 12 2.88 -2.29 8.08
N ALA A 13 3.52 -3.03 9.00
CA ALA A 13 2.80 -3.96 9.87
C ALA A 13 1.83 -3.24 10.82
N ASN A 14 1.96 -1.92 11.00
CA ASN A 14 1.11 -1.08 11.84
C ASN A 14 -0.21 -0.66 11.19
N VAL A 15 -0.56 -1.19 10.00
CA VAL A 15 -1.86 -0.99 9.34
C VAL A 15 -3.02 -1.06 10.35
N GLY A 16 -3.79 0.02 10.40
CA GLY A 16 -4.91 0.24 11.30
C GLY A 16 -6.27 0.09 10.64
N MET A 17 -6.35 0.14 9.30
CA MET A 17 -7.57 -0.20 8.56
C MET A 17 -8.08 -1.58 8.97
N ARG A 18 -9.37 -1.71 9.25
CA ARG A 18 -10.00 -2.93 9.77
C ARG A 18 -10.85 -3.62 8.72
N ALA A 19 -10.94 -4.93 8.83
CA ALA A 19 -11.88 -5.76 8.10
C ALA A 19 -12.55 -6.71 9.09
N GLU A 20 -13.85 -6.55 9.30
CA GLU A 20 -14.63 -7.35 10.24
C GLU A 20 -15.55 -8.30 9.45
N ARG A 21 -15.61 -9.56 9.86
CA ARG A 21 -16.40 -10.58 9.14
C ARG A 21 -17.88 -10.47 9.52
N ASP A 22 -18.75 -10.41 8.51
CA ASP A 22 -20.21 -10.42 8.65
C ASP A 22 -20.79 -11.44 7.66
N GLY A 23 -21.05 -12.66 8.14
CA GLY A 23 -21.51 -13.77 7.31
C GLY A 23 -20.49 -14.20 6.26
N ASP A 24 -20.87 -14.07 4.99
CA ASP A 24 -20.06 -14.35 3.80
C ASP A 24 -19.39 -13.09 3.22
N GLU A 25 -19.42 -11.98 3.95
CA GLU A 25 -18.79 -10.72 3.58
C GLU A 25 -17.85 -10.20 4.67
N TRP A 26 -17.06 -9.20 4.31
CA TRP A 26 -16.22 -8.39 5.19
C TRP A 26 -16.66 -6.94 5.11
N ILE A 27 -16.72 -6.28 6.26
CA ILE A 27 -16.97 -4.83 6.36
C ILE A 27 -15.62 -4.16 6.59
N LEU A 28 -15.19 -3.37 5.61
CA LEU A 28 -13.90 -2.68 5.65
C LEU A 28 -14.08 -1.22 6.05
N ASN A 29 -13.21 -0.75 6.95
CA ASN A 29 -13.22 0.61 7.47
C ASN A 29 -11.79 1.14 7.67
N GLY A 30 -11.49 2.31 7.12
CA GLY A 30 -10.21 2.99 7.31
C GLY A 30 -9.84 3.92 6.16
N SER A 31 -8.55 4.25 6.06
CA SER A 31 -8.02 5.06 4.96
C SER A 31 -6.68 4.54 4.48
N LYS A 32 -6.38 4.85 3.22
CA LYS A 32 -5.10 4.58 2.56
C LYS A 32 -4.61 5.87 1.93
N VAL A 33 -3.29 5.97 1.76
CA VAL A 33 -2.63 7.14 1.17
C VAL A 33 -1.52 6.67 0.22
N TRP A 34 -1.06 7.57 -0.65
CA TRP A 34 -0.02 7.29 -1.65
C TRP A 34 -0.39 6.17 -2.63
N THR A 35 -1.68 5.95 -2.87
CA THR A 35 -2.14 4.95 -3.83
C THR A 35 -1.93 5.47 -5.25
N SER A 36 -0.92 4.94 -5.94
CA SER A 36 -0.64 5.29 -7.34
C SER A 36 -1.82 4.96 -8.25
N ARG A 37 -2.24 5.94 -9.05
CA ARG A 37 -3.30 5.86 -10.06
C ARG A 37 -4.66 5.43 -9.50
N GLY A 38 -4.92 5.61 -8.20
CA GLY A 38 -6.16 5.20 -7.55
C GLY A 38 -7.42 5.79 -8.19
N ALA A 39 -7.36 7.01 -8.71
CA ALA A 39 -8.48 7.68 -9.39
C ALA A 39 -8.99 6.92 -10.63
N TYR A 40 -8.11 6.14 -11.26
CA TYR A 40 -8.37 5.39 -12.49
C TYR A 40 -8.59 3.89 -12.24
N ALA A 41 -8.25 3.40 -11.05
CA ALA A 41 -8.32 1.99 -10.73
C ALA A 41 -9.79 1.53 -10.62
N ARG A 42 -10.08 0.33 -11.13
CA ARG A 42 -11.32 -0.40 -10.84
C ARG A 42 -11.21 -1.19 -9.54
N TRP A 43 -10.04 -1.76 -9.28
CA TRP A 43 -9.77 -2.62 -8.14
C TRP A 43 -8.56 -2.11 -7.36
N GLY A 44 -8.64 -2.19 -6.03
CA GLY A 44 -7.54 -1.95 -5.11
C GLY A 44 -7.13 -3.24 -4.38
N MET A 45 -5.84 -3.55 -4.36
CA MET A 45 -5.28 -4.57 -3.47
C MET A 45 -5.12 -3.96 -2.07
N CYS A 46 -6.12 -4.18 -1.22
CA CYS A 46 -6.27 -3.53 0.06
C CYS A 46 -5.80 -4.44 1.19
N LEU A 47 -4.77 -4.00 1.92
CA LEU A 47 -4.31 -4.68 3.12
C LEU A 47 -5.08 -4.14 4.33
N ALA A 48 -5.75 -5.03 5.07
CA ALA A 48 -6.53 -4.66 6.25
C ALA A 48 -6.28 -5.63 7.41
N ARG A 49 -6.47 -5.15 8.62
CA ARG A 49 -6.37 -5.93 9.86
C ARG A 49 -7.67 -6.68 10.12
N THR A 50 -7.58 -8.01 10.13
CA THR A 50 -8.69 -8.91 10.47
C THR A 50 -8.58 -9.47 11.88
N ASP A 51 -7.38 -9.46 12.48
CA ASP A 51 -7.17 -9.89 13.86
C ASP A 51 -6.10 -9.02 14.54
N ALA A 52 -6.51 -8.29 15.58
CA ALA A 52 -5.62 -7.43 16.38
C ALA A 52 -5.04 -8.14 17.62
N SER A 53 -5.50 -9.36 17.93
CA SER A 53 -5.06 -10.13 19.10
C SER A 53 -3.77 -10.93 18.84
N VAL A 54 -3.41 -11.13 17.57
CA VAL A 54 -2.20 -11.84 17.14
C VAL A 54 -1.07 -10.87 16.81
N ALA A 55 0.15 -11.41 16.66
CA ALA A 55 1.30 -10.64 16.19
C ALA A 55 0.95 -9.85 14.92
N LYS A 56 1.35 -8.57 14.87
CA LYS A 56 0.87 -7.58 13.88
C LYS A 56 0.81 -8.11 12.44
N HIS A 57 1.80 -8.88 12.03
CA HIS A 57 1.97 -9.40 10.67
C HIS A 57 1.00 -10.52 10.34
N ARG A 58 0.67 -11.38 11.31
CA ARG A 58 -0.29 -12.50 11.15
C ARG A 58 -1.75 -12.03 11.19
N GLY A 59 -1.99 -10.81 11.66
CA GLY A 59 -3.31 -10.21 11.77
C GLY A 59 -3.80 -9.51 10.51
N LEU A 60 -3.03 -9.55 9.41
CA LEU A 60 -3.30 -8.81 8.19
C LEU A 60 -3.80 -9.74 7.08
N THR A 61 -4.80 -9.29 6.35
CA THR A 61 -5.42 -10.01 5.23
C THR A 61 -5.54 -9.08 4.03
N MET A 62 -5.38 -9.63 2.84
CA MET A 62 -5.47 -8.89 1.58
C MET A 62 -6.86 -9.05 0.95
N PHE A 63 -7.42 -7.97 0.42
CA PHE A 63 -8.72 -7.95 -0.23
C PHE A 63 -8.66 -7.24 -1.59
N ALA A 64 -9.43 -7.73 -2.55
CA ALA A 64 -9.77 -6.98 -3.75
C ALA A 64 -10.97 -6.06 -3.46
N VAL A 65 -10.72 -4.75 -3.36
CA VAL A 65 -11.76 -3.74 -3.09
C VAL A 65 -12.17 -3.08 -4.40
N ASP A 66 -13.47 -3.04 -4.70
CA ASP A 66 -14.01 -2.28 -5.82
C ASP A 66 -13.90 -0.78 -5.52
N MET A 67 -13.07 -0.07 -6.28
CA MET A 67 -12.79 1.36 -6.11
C MET A 67 -13.99 2.26 -6.47
N LYS A 68 -15.07 1.69 -7.01
CA LYS A 68 -16.34 2.38 -7.28
C LYS A 68 -17.47 1.91 -6.37
N ALA A 69 -17.19 1.04 -5.39
CA ALA A 69 -18.19 0.63 -4.41
C ALA A 69 -18.70 1.82 -3.61
N ARG A 70 -19.96 1.74 -3.19
CA ARG A 70 -20.52 2.69 -2.22
C ARG A 70 -19.70 2.63 -0.93
N GLY A 71 -19.31 3.79 -0.40
CA GLY A 71 -18.46 3.90 0.79
C GLY A 71 -16.97 4.00 0.47
N VAL A 72 -16.55 3.87 -0.80
CA VAL A 72 -15.20 4.20 -1.24
C VAL A 72 -15.17 5.64 -1.77
N GLU A 73 -14.32 6.48 -1.19
CA GLU A 73 -14.02 7.82 -1.67
C GLU A 73 -12.55 7.91 -2.08
N VAL A 74 -12.28 8.34 -3.31
CA VAL A 74 -10.93 8.49 -3.84
C VAL A 74 -10.62 9.97 -4.03
N ARG A 75 -9.60 10.47 -3.34
CA ARG A 75 -9.18 11.88 -3.35
C ARG A 75 -7.78 12.02 -3.94
N PRO A 76 -7.62 12.59 -5.15
CA PRO A 76 -6.30 12.88 -5.71
C PRO A 76 -5.50 13.86 -4.85
N LEU A 77 -4.21 13.58 -4.69
CA LEU A 77 -3.25 14.43 -4.00
C LEU A 77 -2.50 15.27 -5.02
N GLU A 78 -2.46 16.58 -4.82
CA GLU A 78 -1.62 17.48 -5.61
C GLU A 78 -0.19 17.47 -5.06
N GLN A 79 0.75 17.07 -5.91
CA GLN A 79 2.17 17.04 -5.61
C GLN A 79 2.80 18.42 -5.85
N ILE A 80 4.02 18.62 -5.34
CA ILE A 80 4.75 19.88 -5.50
C ILE A 80 4.99 20.28 -6.97
N ASN A 81 5.00 19.31 -7.88
CA ASN A 81 5.12 19.51 -9.33
C ASN A 81 3.76 19.73 -10.04
N GLY A 82 2.66 19.83 -9.28
CA GLY A 82 1.30 19.99 -9.78
C GLY A 82 0.61 18.68 -10.25
N ASP A 83 1.31 17.55 -10.23
CA ASP A 83 0.75 16.26 -10.68
C ASP A 83 -0.19 15.65 -9.62
N ARG A 84 -1.15 14.85 -10.06
CA ARG A 84 -2.23 14.25 -9.26
C ARG A 84 -2.34 12.73 -9.40
N HIS A 85 -1.21 12.07 -9.66
CA HIS A 85 -1.20 10.62 -9.87
C HIS A 85 -1.30 9.78 -8.59
N PHE A 86 -1.13 10.35 -7.40
CA PHE A 86 -1.38 9.68 -6.12
C PHE A 86 -2.75 10.05 -5.55
N THR A 87 -3.33 9.14 -4.77
CA THR A 87 -4.61 9.37 -4.10
C THR A 87 -4.58 8.96 -2.65
N GLU A 88 -5.39 9.66 -1.85
CA GLU A 88 -5.99 9.12 -0.64
C GLU A 88 -7.23 8.30 -1.01
N VAL A 89 -7.49 7.23 -0.27
CA VAL A 89 -8.67 6.38 -0.44
C VAL A 89 -9.30 6.16 0.93
N PHE A 90 -10.52 6.66 1.11
CA PHE A 90 -11.29 6.47 2.33
C PHE A 90 -12.31 5.35 2.10
N VAL A 91 -12.45 4.48 3.08
CA VAL A 91 -13.30 3.29 3.01
C VAL A 91 -14.17 3.29 4.27
N ALA A 92 -15.48 3.44 4.09
CA ALA A 92 -16.46 3.48 5.17
C ALA A 92 -17.57 2.45 4.90
N ASP A 93 -17.67 1.45 5.79
CA ASP A 93 -18.65 0.35 5.76
C ASP A 93 -18.76 -0.35 4.39
N VAL A 94 -17.61 -0.53 3.73
CA VAL A 94 -17.57 -1.17 2.41
C VAL A 94 -17.64 -2.68 2.58
N ARG A 95 -18.67 -3.29 2.00
CA ARG A 95 -18.89 -4.73 2.02
C ARG A 95 -18.11 -5.40 0.88
N VAL A 96 -17.27 -6.35 1.24
CA VAL A 96 -16.41 -7.11 0.34
C VAL A 96 -16.75 -8.59 0.50
N PRO A 97 -17.21 -9.29 -0.55
CA PRO A 97 -17.46 -10.73 -0.49
C PRO A 97 -16.23 -11.51 -0.04
N GLU A 98 -16.43 -12.60 0.70
CA GLU A 98 -15.36 -13.54 1.08
C GLU A 98 -14.56 -14.01 -0.14
N ALA A 99 -15.22 -14.20 -1.29
CA ALA A 99 -14.59 -14.58 -2.55
C ALA A 99 -13.58 -13.55 -3.10
N HIS A 100 -13.62 -12.30 -2.61
CA HIS A 100 -12.68 -11.25 -2.97
C HIS A 100 -11.51 -11.13 -1.98
N ARG A 101 -11.45 -11.98 -0.95
CA ARG A 101 -10.24 -12.17 -0.13
C ARG A 101 -9.14 -12.81 -1.00
N ILE A 102 -7.95 -12.23 -0.96
CA ILE A 102 -6.80 -12.70 -1.74
C ILE A 102 -5.89 -13.50 -0.81
N GLY A 103 -5.65 -14.77 -1.15
CA GLY A 103 -4.91 -15.72 -0.32
C GLY A 103 -5.60 -15.99 1.01
N ASP A 104 -4.97 -16.75 1.90
CA ASP A 104 -5.56 -17.21 3.17
C ASP A 104 -5.78 -16.08 4.19
N LEU A 105 -6.73 -16.28 5.12
CA LEU A 105 -6.97 -15.36 6.24
C LEU A 105 -5.69 -15.23 7.07
N GLY A 106 -5.22 -13.99 7.30
CA GLY A 106 -3.96 -13.72 8.01
C GLY A 106 -2.69 -13.85 7.14
N ALA A 107 -2.80 -14.22 5.86
CA ALA A 107 -1.67 -14.35 4.94
C ALA A 107 -1.31 -13.03 4.22
N GLY A 108 -1.99 -11.93 4.55
CA GLY A 108 -1.85 -10.64 3.85
C GLY A 108 -0.43 -10.07 3.90
N TRP A 109 0.32 -10.30 4.98
CA TRP A 109 1.70 -9.84 5.09
C TRP A 109 2.63 -10.50 4.04
N GLY A 110 2.52 -11.82 3.87
CA GLY A 110 3.34 -12.55 2.89
C GLY A 110 3.11 -12.05 1.47
N LEU A 111 1.84 -11.91 1.09
CA LEU A 111 1.43 -11.37 -0.22
C LEU A 111 1.91 -9.94 -0.44
N THR A 112 1.90 -9.12 0.62
CA THR A 112 2.39 -7.75 0.56
C THR A 112 3.89 -7.70 0.31
N VAL A 113 4.67 -8.51 1.03
CA VAL A 113 6.13 -8.61 0.84
C VAL A 113 6.46 -9.08 -0.57
N GLU A 114 5.74 -10.08 -1.09
CA GLU A 114 5.90 -10.58 -2.46
C GLU A 114 5.57 -9.50 -3.51
N THR A 115 4.46 -8.78 -3.33
CA THR A 115 4.07 -7.66 -4.21
C THR A 115 5.17 -6.60 -4.24
N LEU A 116 5.68 -6.18 -3.07
CA LEU A 116 6.75 -5.19 -2.97
C LEU A 116 8.08 -5.70 -3.56
N ALA A 117 8.37 -7.00 -3.47
CA ALA A 117 9.54 -7.59 -4.10
C ALA A 117 9.43 -7.53 -5.64
N HIS A 118 8.25 -7.82 -6.20
CA HIS A 118 7.98 -7.65 -7.63
C HIS A 118 8.09 -6.19 -8.08
N GLU A 119 7.51 -5.25 -7.32
CA GLU A 119 7.65 -3.82 -7.58
C GLU A 119 9.12 -3.40 -7.55
N ARG A 120 9.91 -3.86 -6.57
CA ARG A 120 11.34 -3.56 -6.49
C ARG A 120 12.13 -4.11 -7.67
N ALA A 121 11.85 -5.33 -8.12
CA ALA A 121 12.54 -5.91 -9.28
C ALA A 121 12.19 -5.18 -10.58
N THR A 122 10.93 -4.77 -10.75
CA THR A 122 10.44 -4.10 -11.97
C THR A 122 10.79 -2.62 -12.02
N ILE A 123 10.79 -1.93 -10.87
CA ILE A 123 11.21 -0.53 -10.74
C ILE A 123 12.73 -0.44 -10.73
N GLY A 124 13.43 -1.35 -10.04
CA GLY A 124 14.89 -1.44 -10.06
C GLY A 124 15.45 -1.79 -11.45
N GLY A 125 14.68 -2.48 -12.29
CA GLY A 125 14.99 -2.69 -13.71
C GLY A 125 14.59 -1.55 -14.64
N ARG A 126 13.78 -0.59 -14.17
CA ARG A 126 13.47 0.66 -14.85
C ARG A 126 14.23 1.79 -14.18
N THR A 127 15.50 1.95 -14.53
CA THR A 127 16.30 3.13 -14.20
C THR A 127 15.59 4.38 -14.73
N PHE A 128 14.74 5.00 -13.90
CA PHE A 128 14.46 6.42 -14.00
C PHE A 128 15.61 7.15 -13.33
N GLY A 129 16.63 7.47 -14.13
CA GLY A 129 17.89 8.05 -13.69
C GLY A 129 19.01 7.36 -14.43
N GLY A 130 19.73 8.12 -15.26
CA GLY A 130 20.85 7.61 -16.04
C GLY A 130 21.86 6.89 -15.16
N GLY A 131 22.50 5.88 -15.74
CA GLY A 131 23.75 5.39 -15.18
C GLY A 131 24.75 6.52 -15.23
N ASP A 132 25.15 7.00 -14.06
CA ASP A 132 26.46 7.58 -13.90
C ASP A 132 27.40 6.39 -13.69
N ASP A 133 27.87 5.84 -14.81
CA ASP A 133 29.16 5.15 -14.84
C ASP A 133 30.20 6.24 -14.55
N GLU A 134 30.44 6.54 -13.26
CA GLU A 134 31.57 7.35 -12.83
C GLU A 134 32.37 6.58 -11.78
N GLU A 135 33.58 6.20 -12.21
CA GLU A 135 34.70 5.62 -11.47
C GLU A 135 34.65 5.79 -9.94
N LEU A 136 34.63 4.64 -9.24
CA LEU A 136 35.35 4.36 -7.98
C LEU A 136 35.48 5.53 -6.96
N GLY A 137 34.39 6.21 -6.63
CA GLY A 137 34.38 7.24 -5.59
C GLY A 137 33.01 7.45 -4.97
N LEU A 138 32.99 7.87 -3.69
CA LEU A 138 31.74 8.33 -3.07
C LEU A 138 31.37 9.71 -3.64
N PRO A 139 30.09 10.01 -3.88
CA PRO A 139 29.66 11.34 -4.29
C PRO A 139 30.10 12.42 -3.28
N SER A 140 30.53 13.57 -3.80
CA SER A 140 31.11 14.67 -3.00
C SER A 140 30.21 15.20 -1.89
N TRP A 141 28.88 15.14 -2.07
CA TRP A 141 27.93 15.51 -1.02
C TRP A 141 27.88 14.51 0.14
N LEU A 142 28.31 13.27 -0.07
CA LEU A 142 28.36 12.20 0.93
C LEU A 142 29.67 12.24 1.71
N GLU A 143 30.77 12.62 1.07
CA GLU A 143 32.06 12.86 1.75
C GLU A 143 31.97 13.98 2.80
N ALA A 144 31.15 15.00 2.54
CA ALA A 144 30.93 16.11 3.47
C ALA A 144 30.34 15.68 4.83
N TRP A 145 29.73 14.49 4.91
CA TRP A 145 29.14 13.93 6.14
C TRP A 145 29.97 12.80 6.75
N ARG A 146 31.13 12.47 6.17
CA ARG A 146 31.94 11.33 6.65
C ARG A 146 32.59 11.59 8.00
N ASP A 147 32.86 12.86 8.32
CA ASP A 147 33.55 13.29 9.53
C ASP A 147 32.68 14.25 10.39
N ALA A 148 31.36 14.25 10.20
CA ALA A 148 30.37 15.01 10.99
C ALA A 148 29.61 14.09 11.96
#